data_AF-A0A194W741-F1
#
_entry.id   AF-A0A194W741-F1
#
_cell.length_a   1.000
_cell.length_b   1.000
_cell.length_c   1.000
_cell.angle_alpha   90.00
_cell.angle_beta   90.00
_cell.angle_gamma   90.00
#
_symmetry.space_group_name_H-M   'P 1'
#
loop_
_entity.id
_entity.type
_entity.pdbx_description
1 polymer ?
#
loop_
_entity_poly.entity_id
_entity_poly.type
_entity_poly.pdbx_seq_one_letter_code
_entity_poly.pdbx_strand_id
1 'polypeptide(L)'
;MFTIIDPVRANQGTHPQQPRCKNCNQPAVLHVTSPCNPNGNAGRPYFVCPTCPGDKRWVSWADTRGIHFDNPMCNCGLPSRLGRIGWAKGVKSGRGFWSCGTGTCDYYSEDRNGEPGTSPEGFRPRICY
;
A
#
# COMPACT_ATOMS: atom_id res chain seq x y z
N MET A 1 -43.68 -16.20 2.13
CA MET A 1 -42.48 -16.97 2.52
C MET A 1 -41.28 -16.19 1.96
N PHE A 2 -40.64 -15.36 2.78
CA PHE A 2 -39.55 -14.47 2.36
C PHE A 2 -38.23 -15.23 2.53
N THR A 3 -37.53 -15.52 1.44
CA THR A 3 -36.16 -16.01 1.50
C THR A 3 -35.22 -14.84 1.76
N ILE A 4 -34.62 -14.83 2.95
CA ILE A 4 -33.51 -13.96 3.34
C ILE A 4 -32.37 -14.22 2.36
N ILE A 5 -31.90 -13.16 1.69
CA ILE A 5 -30.72 -13.21 0.84
C ILE A 5 -29.52 -13.19 1.78
N ASP A 6 -28.80 -14.31 1.87
CA ASP A 6 -27.60 -14.44 2.70
C ASP A 6 -26.54 -13.38 2.35
N PRO A 7 -26.01 -12.60 3.31
CA PRO A 7 -25.00 -11.57 3.06
C PRO A 7 -23.58 -12.14 2.78
N VAL A 8 -23.43 -13.45 2.59
CA VAL A 8 -22.13 -14.14 2.50
C VAL A 8 -21.53 -14.13 1.09
N ARG A 9 -22.19 -13.50 0.10
CA ARG A 9 -21.70 -13.41 -1.29
C ARG A 9 -20.75 -12.24 -1.61
N ALA A 10 -20.21 -11.54 -0.60
CA ALA A 10 -19.27 -10.42 -0.81
C ALA A 10 -17.79 -10.77 -0.58
N ASN A 11 -17.44 -12.03 -0.34
CA ASN A 11 -16.07 -12.42 0.05
C ASN A 11 -15.32 -13.16 -1.07
N GLN A 12 -15.22 -12.53 -2.24
CA GLN A 12 -14.23 -12.90 -3.25
C GLN A 12 -12.99 -12.03 -3.04
N GLY A 13 -11.92 -12.64 -2.53
CA GLY A 13 -10.51 -12.21 -2.59
C GLY A 13 -10.25 -10.71 -2.47
N THR A 14 -9.87 -10.26 -1.27
CA THR A 14 -9.49 -8.88 -0.96
C THR A 14 -8.25 -8.43 -1.75
N HIS A 15 -8.42 -8.10 -3.03
CA HIS A 15 -7.54 -7.12 -3.66
C HIS A 15 -7.78 -5.79 -2.94
N PRO A 16 -6.72 -5.09 -2.48
CA PRO A 16 -6.90 -3.73 -1.98
C PRO A 16 -7.65 -2.93 -3.03
N GLN A 17 -8.69 -2.21 -2.60
CA GLN A 17 -9.48 -1.34 -3.47
C GLN A 17 -8.54 -0.55 -4.38
N GLN A 18 -8.79 -0.60 -5.70
CA GLN A 18 -7.94 0.02 -6.71
C GLN A 18 -7.67 1.49 -6.34
N PRO A 19 -6.42 1.86 -6.01
CA PRO A 19 -6.10 3.21 -5.55
C PRO A 19 -6.18 4.20 -6.71
N ARG A 20 -6.42 5.46 -6.37
CA ARG A 20 -6.31 6.57 -7.33
C ARG A 20 -4.91 7.14 -7.31
N CYS A 21 -4.45 7.63 -8.46
CA CYS A 21 -3.18 8.34 -8.54
C CYS A 21 -3.21 9.61 -7.69
N LYS A 22 -2.24 9.77 -6.78
CA LYS A 22 -2.15 10.94 -5.89
C LYS A 22 -1.88 12.25 -6.65
N ASN A 23 -1.40 12.18 -7.88
CA ASN A 23 -1.05 13.34 -8.70
C ASN A 23 -2.21 13.84 -9.58
N CYS A 24 -2.98 12.94 -10.19
CA CYS A 24 -4.04 13.30 -11.16
C CYS A 24 -5.41 12.69 -10.87
N ASN A 25 -5.55 11.97 -9.75
CA ASN A 25 -6.78 11.34 -9.26
C ASN A 25 -7.41 10.28 -10.20
N GLN A 26 -6.72 9.89 -11.27
CA GLN A 26 -7.18 8.82 -12.17
C GLN A 26 -7.04 7.44 -11.51
N PRO A 27 -7.94 6.48 -11.79
CA PRO A 27 -7.81 5.10 -11.31
C PRO A 27 -6.49 4.47 -11.78
N ALA A 28 -5.75 3.85 -10.86
CA ALA A 28 -4.48 3.20 -11.18
C ALA A 28 -4.71 1.82 -11.81
N VAL A 29 -3.91 1.44 -12.80
CA VAL A 29 -4.00 0.13 -13.46
C VAL A 29 -3.06 -0.89 -12.82
N LEU A 30 -3.48 -2.15 -12.78
CA LEU A 30 -2.72 -3.26 -12.22
C LEU A 30 -1.66 -3.74 -13.23
N HIS A 31 -0.43 -3.88 -12.77
CA HIS A 31 0.69 -4.48 -13.49
C HIS A 31 1.37 -5.53 -12.61
N VAL A 32 2.19 -6.38 -13.22
CA VAL A 32 3.01 -7.37 -12.52
C VAL A 32 4.45 -7.17 -12.94
N THR A 33 5.37 -7.19 -11.97
CA THR A 33 6.79 -7.08 -12.27
C THR A 33 7.28 -8.30 -13.03
N SER A 34 8.33 -8.12 -13.84
CA SER A 34 8.97 -9.24 -14.54
C SER A 34 9.35 -10.38 -13.59
N PRO A 35 9.20 -11.65 -13.99
CA PRO A 35 9.69 -12.80 -13.24
C PRO A 35 11.21 -12.75 -12.95
N CYS A 36 11.96 -12.02 -13.77
CA CYS A 36 13.42 -11.85 -13.61
C CYS A 36 13.77 -10.50 -12.95
N ASN A 37 12.88 -9.89 -12.16
CA ASN A 37 13.15 -8.60 -11.53
C ASN A 37 14.32 -8.72 -10.53
N PRO A 38 15.45 -8.03 -10.76
CA PRO A 38 16.67 -8.20 -9.95
C PRO A 38 16.56 -7.61 -8.55
N ASN A 39 15.51 -6.83 -8.26
CA ASN A 39 15.35 -6.12 -6.99
C ASN A 39 14.59 -6.95 -5.93
N GLY A 40 14.49 -8.28 -6.11
CA GLY A 40 13.77 -9.17 -5.19
C GLY A 40 12.25 -8.92 -5.19
N ASN A 41 11.73 -8.30 -6.25
CA ASN A 41 10.31 -8.00 -6.43
C ASN A 41 9.70 -8.81 -7.57
N ALA A 42 10.32 -9.90 -8.01
CA ALA A 42 9.83 -10.73 -9.11
C ALA A 42 8.38 -11.19 -8.89
N GLY A 43 7.55 -11.06 -9.93
CA GLY A 43 6.15 -11.50 -9.92
C GLY A 43 5.22 -10.70 -9.00
N ARG A 44 5.69 -9.64 -8.34
CA ARG A 44 4.86 -8.82 -7.46
C ARG A 44 3.91 -7.93 -8.26
N PRO A 45 2.61 -7.89 -7.91
CA PRO A 45 1.66 -7.00 -8.54
C PRO A 45 1.78 -5.57 -7.96
N TYR A 46 1.60 -4.56 -8.81
CA TYR A 46 1.67 -3.15 -8.44
C TYR A 46 0.71 -2.29 -9.25
N PHE A 47 0.30 -1.16 -8.69
CA PHE A 47 -0.57 -0.18 -9.33
C PHE A 47 0.24 0.97 -9.91
N VAL A 48 -0.10 1.36 -11.15
CA VAL A 48 0.48 2.54 -11.82
C VAL A 48 -0.60 3.45 -12.40
N CYS A 49 -0.33 4.75 -12.40
CA CYS A 49 -1.14 5.70 -13.13
C CYS A 49 -0.90 5.54 -14.64
N PRO A 50 -1.95 5.41 -15.46
CA PRO A 50 -1.79 5.33 -16.92
C PRO A 50 -1.36 6.67 -17.53
N THR A 51 -1.70 7.80 -16.90
CA THR A 51 -1.60 9.15 -17.47
C THR A 51 -0.32 9.88 -17.07
N CYS A 52 0.14 9.76 -15.82
CA CYS A 52 1.30 10.51 -15.36
C CYS A 52 2.61 10.04 -16.06
N PRO A 53 3.64 10.89 -16.15
CA PRO A 53 4.94 10.51 -16.71
C PRO A 53 5.88 9.96 -15.63
N GLY A 54 6.87 9.15 -16.06
CA GLY A 54 8.03 8.78 -15.25
C GLY A 54 7.71 8.17 -13.88
N ASP A 55 8.37 8.68 -12.84
CA ASP A 55 8.22 8.26 -11.44
C ASP A 55 6.87 8.64 -10.83
N LYS A 56 6.20 9.67 -11.36
CA LYS A 56 4.83 10.07 -10.97
C LYS A 56 3.77 9.02 -11.32
N ARG A 57 4.13 7.98 -12.09
CA ARG A 57 3.27 6.84 -12.39
C ARG A 57 3.11 5.89 -11.22
N TRP A 58 4.10 5.78 -10.35
CA TRP A 58 4.03 4.82 -9.26
C TRP A 58 2.91 5.17 -8.28
N VAL A 59 2.07 4.19 -7.91
CA VAL A 59 0.99 4.39 -6.93
C VAL A 59 1.25 3.57 -5.66
N SER A 60 1.26 2.24 -5.76
CA SER A 60 1.53 1.34 -4.63
C SER A 60 1.75 -0.10 -5.10
N TRP A 61 2.27 -0.98 -4.24
CA TRP A 61 2.14 -2.42 -4.48
C TRP A 61 0.70 -2.88 -4.24
N ALA A 62 0.27 -3.87 -5.00
CA ALA A 62 -1.08 -4.43 -4.96
C ALA A 62 -1.18 -5.73 -4.13
N ASP A 63 -0.08 -6.19 -3.54
CA ASP A 63 -0.02 -7.36 -2.65
C ASP A 63 0.02 -6.95 -1.16
N THR A 64 -0.03 -7.93 -0.26
CA THR A 64 0.07 -7.70 1.18
C THR A 64 1.50 -7.77 1.72
N ARG A 65 2.51 -7.99 0.86
CA ARG A 65 3.90 -8.18 1.30
C ARG A 65 4.41 -6.90 2.00
N GLY A 66 4.96 -7.08 3.19
CA GLY A 66 5.48 -6.00 4.05
C GLY A 66 4.40 -5.32 4.90
N ILE A 67 3.13 -5.73 4.83
CA ILE A 67 2.07 -5.22 5.69
C ILE A 67 1.91 -6.16 6.89
N HIS A 68 1.98 -5.62 8.10
CA HIS A 68 1.74 -6.31 9.35
C HIS A 68 0.91 -5.41 10.27
N PHE A 69 0.10 -5.98 11.16
CA PHE A 69 -0.77 -5.18 12.03
C PHE A 69 0.01 -4.33 13.04
N ASP A 70 1.22 -4.77 13.41
CA ASP A 70 2.14 -4.01 14.28
C ASP A 70 2.93 -2.91 13.56
N ASN A 71 2.76 -2.75 12.25
CA ASN A 71 3.44 -1.68 11.54
C ASN A 71 2.91 -0.31 11.98
N PRO A 72 3.71 0.76 11.87
CA PRO A 72 3.25 2.12 12.12
C PRO A 72 2.02 2.45 11.28
N MET A 73 1.06 3.15 11.86
CA MET A 73 -0.16 3.54 11.15
C MET A 73 0.14 4.67 10.16
N CYS A 74 -0.38 4.55 8.95
CA CYS A 74 -0.32 5.63 7.96
C CYS A 74 -1.46 6.65 8.18
N ASN A 75 -1.50 7.72 7.36
CA ASN A 75 -2.52 8.78 7.45
C ASN A 75 -3.96 8.29 7.22
N CYS A 76 -4.14 7.06 6.72
CA CYS A 76 -5.45 6.42 6.59
C CYS A 76 -5.94 5.75 7.89
N GLY A 77 -5.13 5.71 8.95
CA GLY A 77 -5.41 4.92 10.16
C GLY A 77 -5.25 3.41 9.96
N LEU A 78 -4.60 2.99 8.87
CA LEU A 78 -4.33 1.58 8.55
C LEU A 78 -2.83 1.28 8.68
N PRO A 79 -2.43 0.01 8.93
CA PRO A 79 -1.02 -0.35 8.99
C PRO A 79 -0.27 0.01 7.71
N SER A 80 0.92 0.60 7.86
CA SER A 80 1.83 0.89 6.75
C SER A 80 2.46 -0.39 6.19
N ARG A 81 3.17 -0.26 5.06
CA ARG A 81 3.98 -1.31 4.43
C ARG A 81 5.46 -1.02 4.65
N LEU A 82 6.19 -2.01 5.14
CA LEU A 82 7.64 -2.05 5.11
C LEU A 82 8.15 -2.31 3.69
N GLY A 83 8.93 -1.37 3.16
CA GLY A 83 9.68 -1.49 1.93
C GLY A 83 11.19 -1.47 2.16
N ARG A 84 11.97 -1.70 1.10
CA ARG A 84 13.43 -1.52 1.11
C ARG A 84 13.83 -0.57 0.00
N ILE A 85 14.66 0.41 0.33
CA ILE A 85 15.20 1.37 -0.63
C ILE A 85 16.03 0.61 -1.66
N GLY A 86 15.76 0.87 -2.95
CA GLY A 86 16.43 0.19 -4.06
C GLY A 86 17.94 0.42 -4.08
N TRP A 87 18.67 -0.52 -4.68
CA TRP A 87 20.14 -0.54 -4.72
C TRP A 87 20.77 0.67 -5.42
N ALA A 88 20.04 1.35 -6.29
CA ALA A 88 20.53 2.53 -7.01
C ALA A 88 20.53 3.81 -6.16
N LYS A 89 20.22 3.76 -4.86
CA LYS A 89 20.10 4.93 -3.97
C LYS A 89 21.32 5.12 -3.05
N GLY A 90 22.48 4.61 -3.46
CA GLY A 90 23.76 4.86 -2.79
C GLY A 90 23.77 4.39 -1.33
N VAL A 91 24.17 5.26 -0.40
CA VAL A 91 24.33 4.96 1.04
C VAL A 91 23.03 4.53 1.75
N LYS A 92 21.87 4.80 1.16
CA LYS A 92 20.57 4.38 1.71
C LYS A 92 20.12 3.01 1.19
N SER A 93 20.85 2.41 0.26
CA SER A 93 20.46 1.14 -0.38
C SER A 93 20.19 0.05 0.65
N GLY A 94 19.07 -0.64 0.47
CA GLY A 94 18.65 -1.74 1.35
C GLY A 94 18.08 -1.32 2.70
N ARG A 95 18.11 -0.03 3.07
CA ARG A 95 17.46 0.50 4.29
C ARG A 95 15.94 0.33 4.20
N GLY A 96 15.32 0.04 5.34
CA GLY A 96 13.87 -0.03 5.46
C GLY A 96 13.21 1.34 5.35
N PHE A 97 11.98 1.36 4.86
CA PHE A 97 11.11 2.54 4.94
C PHE A 97 9.65 2.08 5.09
N TRP A 98 8.83 2.94 5.67
CA TRP A 98 7.39 2.75 5.78
C TRP A 98 6.68 3.56 4.71
N SER A 99 5.61 3.01 4.15
CA SER A 99 4.76 3.70 3.19
C SER A 99 3.30 3.29 3.38
N CYS A 100 2.33 4.07 2.87
CA CYS A 100 0.93 3.65 2.92
C CYS A 100 0.73 2.24 2.33
N GLY A 101 0.13 1.33 3.11
CA GLY A 101 -0.08 -0.06 2.71
C GLY A 101 -1.01 -0.20 1.51
N THR A 102 -2.07 0.61 1.45
CA THR A 102 -3.07 0.60 0.38
C THR A 102 -2.69 1.50 -0.81
N GLY A 103 -1.83 2.50 -0.59
CA GLY A 103 -1.53 3.54 -1.57
C GLY A 103 -2.52 4.69 -1.61
N THR A 104 -3.46 4.76 -0.66
CA THR A 104 -4.51 5.79 -0.61
C THR A 104 -3.99 7.15 -0.12
N CYS A 105 -3.01 7.16 0.80
CA CYS A 105 -2.35 8.38 1.25
C CYS A 105 -0.86 8.42 0.86
N ASP A 106 -0.23 9.56 1.10
CA ASP A 106 1.16 9.89 0.81
C ASP A 106 2.15 9.54 1.94
N TYR A 107 1.69 8.91 3.03
CA TYR A 107 2.54 8.52 4.15
C TYR A 107 3.83 7.81 3.69
N TYR A 108 4.96 8.32 4.19
CA TYR A 108 6.31 7.80 4.00
C TYR A 108 7.15 8.14 5.23
N SER A 109 7.94 7.19 5.73
CA SER A 109 8.92 7.46 6.80
C SER A 109 10.14 6.54 6.66
N GLU A 110 11.34 7.10 6.80
CA GLU A 110 12.59 6.33 6.90
C GLU A 110 12.98 6.05 8.36
N ASP A 111 12.21 6.54 9.34
CA ASP A 111 12.46 6.28 10.74
C ASP A 111 12.22 4.81 11.07
N ARG A 112 13.08 4.25 11.92
CA ARG A 112 13.04 2.82 12.27
C ARG A 112 11.69 2.38 12.80
N ASN A 113 11.02 3.24 13.57
CA ASN A 113 9.73 2.97 14.19
C ASN A 113 8.56 3.64 13.45
N GLY A 114 8.83 4.28 12.31
CA GLY A 114 7.88 5.14 11.61
C GLY A 114 7.51 6.40 12.40
N GLU A 115 6.92 7.34 11.70
CA GLU A 115 6.25 8.49 12.31
C GLU A 115 4.75 8.19 12.44
N PRO A 116 4.06 8.64 13.50
CA PRO A 116 2.61 8.53 13.56
C PRO A 116 1.99 9.30 12.39
N GLY A 117 1.14 8.63 11.58
CA GLY A 117 0.40 9.32 10.53
C GLY A 117 -0.48 10.45 11.09
N THR A 118 -0.52 11.59 10.41
CA THR A 118 -1.24 12.80 10.82
C THR A 118 -2.74 12.74 10.53
N SER A 119 -3.37 11.56 10.61
CA SER A 119 -4.78 11.41 10.26
C SER A 119 -5.62 12.47 11.00
N PRO A 120 -6.48 13.25 10.32
CA PRO A 120 -7.10 14.44 10.92
C PRO A 120 -7.83 14.19 12.24
N GLU A 121 -8.37 13.00 12.51
CA GLU A 121 -8.95 12.70 13.82
C GLU A 121 -8.82 11.21 14.19
N GLY A 122 -8.10 10.93 15.28
CA GLY A 122 -8.66 10.13 16.38
C GLY A 122 -9.05 8.66 16.18
N PHE A 123 -8.47 7.89 15.26
CA PHE A 123 -8.71 6.44 15.25
C PHE A 123 -7.92 5.74 16.37
N ARG A 124 -8.47 5.78 17.60
CA ARG A 124 -8.11 4.83 18.65
C ARG A 124 -8.58 3.44 18.19
N PRO A 125 -7.72 2.43 18.05
CA PRO A 125 -8.17 1.09 17.73
C PRO A 125 -9.15 0.64 18.82
N ARG A 126 -10.34 0.20 18.42
CA ARG A 126 -11.21 -0.56 19.33
C ARG A 126 -10.45 -1.84 19.67
N ILE A 127 -9.88 -1.87 20.87
CA ILE A 127 -9.46 -3.11 21.51
C ILE A 127 -10.75 -3.88 21.75
N CYS A 128 -10.99 -4.93 20.96
CA CYS A 128 -11.99 -5.92 21.31
C CYS A 128 -11.38 -6.79 22.41
N TYR A 129 -11.87 -6.64 23.64
CA TYR A 129 -11.81 -7.69 24.67
C TYR A 129 -13.01 -8.63 24.47
#